data_AF-A0A428Q5D7-F1
#
_entry.id   AF-A0A428Q5D7-F1
#
_cell.length_a   1.000
_cell.length_b   1.000
_cell.length_c   1.000
_cell.angle_alpha   90.00
_cell.angle_beta   90.00
_cell.angle_gamma   90.00
#
_symmetry.space_group_name_H-M   'P 1'
#
loop_
_entity.id
_entity.type
_entity.pdbx_description
1 polymer ?
#
loop_
_entity_poly.entity_id
_entity_poly.type
_entity_poly.pdbx_seq_one_letter_code
_entity_poly.pdbx_strand_id
1 'polypeptide(L)'
;MVGTRSGSAAWDSAGPLAKSVEDYADVMDILLRNCNFYSPLTSSDKICHRNPVFDGEHKRDISHAMKTIEDLGGKVVHDAPLMKLGDIVKAYKTAEMGVISRHQLGFVLERYLVFFDDPQLRTLEDLVEFNKKHTEVELPPDQPSQAVLENGLKDSMTNEEYRISLKHLRQSMHAAPVLALGYDAMMCWKCVL
;
A
#
# COMPACT_ATOMS: atom_id res chain seq x y z
N MET A 1 7.91 0.40 11.31
CA MET A 1 6.94 0.30 12.43
C MET A 1 7.39 -0.84 13.35
N VAL A 2 7.34 -0.65 14.66
CA VAL A 2 7.68 -1.69 15.66
C VAL A 2 6.37 -2.22 16.22
N GLY A 3 6.25 -3.54 16.44
CA GLY A 3 5.06 -4.15 17.06
C GLY A 3 3.88 -4.44 16.12
N THR A 4 4.02 -4.20 14.81
CA THR A 4 2.98 -4.55 13.81
C THR A 4 3.44 -5.71 12.94
N ARG A 5 2.56 -6.67 12.66
CA ARG A 5 2.81 -7.69 11.65
C ARG A 5 2.80 -7.04 10.28
N SER A 6 3.94 -7.07 9.61
CA SER A 6 4.09 -6.47 8.28
C SER A 6 3.71 -7.49 7.20
N GLY A 7 2.87 -7.06 6.25
CA GLY A 7 2.67 -7.78 4.99
C GLY A 7 3.75 -7.44 3.97
N SER A 8 4.30 -6.22 4.06
CA SER A 8 5.43 -5.76 3.28
C SER A 8 6.12 -4.55 3.93
N ALA A 9 7.27 -4.77 4.57
CA ALA A 9 7.97 -3.68 5.26
C ALA A 9 8.44 -2.55 4.32
N ALA A 10 8.55 -2.85 3.03
CA ALA A 10 8.94 -1.90 2.01
C ALA A 10 7.90 -0.79 1.72
N TRP A 11 6.61 -1.03 1.97
CA TRP A 11 5.53 -0.05 1.70
C TRP A 11 4.39 -0.03 2.72
N ASP A 12 4.43 -0.89 3.74
CA ASP A 12 3.44 -0.84 4.82
C ASP A 12 3.51 0.49 5.59
N SER A 13 2.34 1.03 5.88
CA SER A 13 2.15 2.16 6.77
C SER A 13 0.89 1.94 7.60
N ALA A 14 0.82 2.55 8.77
CA ALA A 14 -0.42 2.69 9.51
C ALA A 14 -0.87 4.14 9.36
N GLY A 15 -2.13 4.32 8.99
CA GLY A 15 -2.80 5.62 8.95
C GLY A 15 -4.07 5.54 9.78
N PRO A 16 -4.55 6.67 10.32
CA PRO A 16 -5.83 6.71 10.99
C PRO A 16 -6.98 6.36 10.06
N LEU A 17 -8.08 5.93 10.65
CA LEU A 17 -9.38 5.86 9.98
C LEU A 17 -10.37 6.58 10.87
N ALA A 18 -10.81 7.76 10.45
CA ALA A 18 -11.71 8.61 11.22
C ALA A 18 -12.95 9.01 10.41
N LYS A 19 -13.95 9.62 11.05
CA LYS A 19 -15.17 10.09 10.36
C LYS A 19 -15.05 11.50 9.83
N SER A 20 -14.11 12.28 10.36
CA SER A 20 -13.82 13.65 9.93
C SER A 20 -12.32 13.79 9.65
N VAL A 21 -11.95 14.82 8.88
CA VAL A 21 -10.54 15.11 8.59
C VAL A 21 -9.83 15.70 9.81
N GLU A 22 -10.57 16.34 10.71
CA GLU A 22 -10.12 16.84 12.00
C GLU A 22 -9.74 15.70 12.93
N ASP A 23 -10.64 14.72 13.14
CA ASP A 23 -10.34 13.52 13.93
C ASP A 23 -9.16 12.74 13.32
N TYR A 24 -9.04 12.73 11.98
CA TYR A 24 -7.91 12.11 11.30
C TYR A 24 -6.60 12.83 11.64
N ALA A 25 -6.60 14.16 11.61
CA ALA A 25 -5.44 14.99 11.94
C ALA A 25 -5.05 14.86 13.42
N ASP A 26 -6.01 14.84 14.34
CA ASP A 26 -5.80 14.60 15.76
C ASP A 26 -5.05 13.27 16.00
N VAL A 27 -5.48 12.20 15.32
CA VAL A 27 -4.81 10.90 15.45
C VAL A 27 -3.44 10.91 14.76
N MET A 28 -3.29 11.61 13.62
CA MET A 28 -1.97 11.76 12.97
C MET A 28 -0.96 12.49 13.86
N ASP A 29 -1.38 13.52 14.58
CA ASP A 29 -0.54 14.25 15.55
C ASP A 29 -0.04 13.34 16.67
N ILE A 30 -0.89 12.41 17.14
CA ILE A 30 -0.52 11.41 18.14
C ILE A 30 0.49 10.41 17.56
N LEU A 31 0.24 9.92 16.34
CA LEU A 31 1.05 8.90 15.67
C LEU A 31 2.41 9.43 15.20
N LEU A 32 2.48 10.70 14.79
CA LEU A 32 3.65 11.35 14.19
C LEU A 32 4.01 12.64 14.95
N ARG A 33 4.59 12.47 16.14
CA ARG A 33 5.03 13.60 16.98
C ARG A 33 5.95 14.54 16.19
N ASN A 34 5.70 15.86 16.28
CA ASN A 34 6.41 16.96 15.61
C ASN A 34 6.10 17.20 14.11
N CYS A 35 4.99 16.69 13.59
CA CYS A 35 4.46 17.09 12.28
C CYS A 35 3.14 17.85 12.48
N ASN A 36 2.92 18.95 11.76
CA ASN A 36 1.66 19.71 11.79
C ASN A 36 0.84 19.35 10.55
N PHE A 37 -0.26 18.62 10.74
CA PHE A 37 -1.11 18.13 9.64
C PHE A 37 -2.35 19.00 9.37
N TYR A 38 -2.54 20.11 10.09
CA TYR A 38 -3.73 20.95 9.95
C TYR A 38 -3.68 21.95 8.78
N SER A 39 -2.52 22.16 8.17
CA SER A 39 -2.34 23.16 7.12
C SER A 39 -3.04 22.88 5.78
N PRO A 40 -3.40 21.63 5.38
CA PRO A 40 -4.03 21.37 4.08
C PRO A 40 -5.41 20.68 4.12
N LEU A 41 -6.14 20.68 5.24
CA LEU A 41 -7.41 19.93 5.31
C LEU A 41 -8.54 20.62 4.53
N THR A 42 -8.95 20.01 3.42
CA THR A 42 -10.27 20.21 2.79
C THR A 42 -11.03 18.88 2.82
N SER A 43 -12.33 18.96 3.10
CA SER A 43 -13.22 17.85 3.46
C SER A 43 -13.23 16.69 2.45
N SER A 44 -13.22 15.44 2.94
CA SER A 44 -13.46 14.26 2.10
C SER A 44 -14.27 13.17 2.82
N ASP A 45 -15.21 12.57 2.08
CA ASP A 45 -16.08 11.46 2.50
C ASP A 45 -15.68 10.12 1.82
N LYS A 46 -16.02 9.01 2.48
CA LYS A 46 -15.58 7.62 2.21
C LYS A 46 -16.43 6.91 1.13
N ILE A 47 -15.92 5.79 0.56
CA ILE A 47 -16.54 4.42 0.53
C ILE A 47 -16.02 3.47 -0.61
N CYS A 48 -16.15 2.16 -0.32
CA CYS A 48 -15.87 0.91 -1.06
C CYS A 48 -16.95 0.43 -2.09
N HIS A 49 -16.55 -0.59 -2.87
CA HIS A 49 -17.28 -1.55 -3.76
C HIS A 49 -18.13 -1.02 -4.95
N ARG A 50 -17.93 -1.67 -6.12
CA ARG A 50 -18.61 -1.36 -7.39
C ARG A 50 -20.12 -1.56 -7.29
N ASN A 51 -20.86 -0.48 -7.49
CA ASN A 51 -22.31 -0.42 -7.56
C ASN A 51 -22.66 0.63 -8.64
N PRO A 52 -23.54 0.35 -9.63
CA PRO A 52 -23.89 1.35 -10.64
C PRO A 52 -24.48 2.64 -10.06
N VAL A 53 -25.16 2.54 -8.92
CA VAL A 53 -25.63 3.69 -8.14
C VAL A 53 -24.44 4.46 -7.56
N PHE A 54 -23.45 3.75 -7.01
CA PHE A 54 -22.18 4.33 -6.57
C PHE A 54 -21.44 4.99 -7.74
N ASP A 55 -21.37 4.38 -8.93
CA ASP A 55 -20.70 4.99 -10.09
C ASP A 55 -21.38 6.32 -10.49
N GLY A 56 -22.70 6.40 -10.37
CA GLY A 56 -23.49 7.60 -10.61
C GLY A 56 -23.30 8.67 -9.53
N GLU A 57 -23.33 8.28 -8.26
CA GLU A 57 -23.06 9.14 -7.10
C GLU A 57 -21.63 9.67 -7.15
N HIS A 58 -20.66 8.78 -7.28
CA HIS A 58 -19.24 9.08 -7.35
C HIS A 58 -18.88 10.04 -8.50
N LYS A 59 -19.51 9.90 -9.68
CA LYS A 59 -19.32 10.88 -10.78
C LYS A 59 -19.83 12.27 -10.41
N ARG A 60 -20.99 12.37 -9.73
CA ARG A 60 -21.53 13.64 -9.27
C ARG A 60 -20.65 14.25 -8.19
N ASP A 61 -20.22 13.45 -7.23
CA ASP A 61 -19.43 13.91 -6.10
C ASP A 61 -18.04 14.36 -6.52
N ILE A 62 -17.39 13.65 -7.47
CA ILE A 62 -16.12 14.09 -8.05
C ILE A 62 -16.29 15.40 -8.81
N SER A 63 -17.35 15.51 -9.63
CA SER A 63 -17.61 16.74 -10.38
C SER A 63 -17.87 17.93 -9.44
N HIS A 64 -18.58 17.68 -8.34
CA HIS A 64 -18.80 18.65 -7.28
C HIS A 64 -17.49 19.03 -6.55
N ALA A 65 -16.65 18.05 -6.22
CA ALA A 65 -15.35 18.28 -5.57
C ALA A 65 -14.40 19.07 -6.47
N MET A 66 -14.29 18.72 -7.75
CA MET A 66 -13.48 19.46 -8.73
C MET A 66 -13.95 20.91 -8.85
N LYS A 67 -15.26 21.13 -8.98
CA LYS A 67 -15.82 22.48 -8.98
C LYS A 67 -15.53 23.24 -7.69
N THR A 68 -15.65 22.58 -6.54
CA THR A 68 -15.35 23.19 -5.24
C THR A 68 -13.88 23.64 -5.17
N ILE A 69 -12.95 22.82 -5.68
CA ILE A 69 -11.53 23.18 -5.78
C ILE A 69 -11.35 24.43 -6.66
N GLU A 70 -11.99 24.48 -7.82
CA GLU A 70 -11.94 25.64 -8.73
C GLU A 70 -12.55 26.90 -8.11
N ASP A 71 -13.71 26.79 -7.45
CA ASP A 71 -14.40 27.88 -6.78
C ASP A 71 -13.55 28.45 -5.61
N LEU A 72 -12.72 27.62 -4.98
CA LEU A 72 -11.74 28.02 -3.97
C LEU A 72 -10.41 28.54 -4.56
N GLY A 73 -10.30 28.67 -5.88
CA GLY A 73 -9.14 29.22 -6.58
C GLY A 73 -8.06 28.20 -6.95
N GLY A 74 -8.32 26.91 -6.73
CA GLY A 74 -7.46 25.83 -7.21
C GLY A 74 -7.57 25.63 -8.73
N LYS A 75 -6.52 25.07 -9.34
CA LYS A 75 -6.53 24.69 -10.76
C LYS A 75 -6.70 23.18 -10.89
N VAL A 76 -7.81 22.75 -11.48
CA VAL A 76 -8.04 21.32 -11.78
C VAL A 76 -7.49 21.00 -13.17
N VAL A 77 -6.72 19.92 -13.28
CA VAL A 77 -6.26 19.36 -14.55
C VAL A 77 -6.78 17.93 -14.66
N HIS A 78 -7.53 17.67 -15.73
CA HIS A 78 -8.05 16.34 -16.03
C HIS A 78 -7.02 15.49 -16.77
N ASP A 79 -7.17 14.17 -16.64
CA ASP A 79 -6.41 13.17 -17.41
C ASP A 79 -4.88 13.36 -17.32
N ALA A 80 -4.41 13.73 -16.12
CA ALA A 80 -2.99 13.80 -15.81
C ALA A 80 -2.30 12.48 -16.24
N PRO A 81 -1.28 12.55 -17.12
CA PRO A 81 -0.65 11.36 -17.66
C PRO A 81 0.15 10.65 -16.57
N LEU A 82 -0.41 9.57 -16.03
CA LEU A 82 0.28 8.71 -15.07
C LEU A 82 0.80 7.47 -15.76
N MET A 83 2.09 7.20 -15.54
CA MET A 83 2.71 5.97 -15.99
C MET A 83 2.14 4.81 -15.17
N LYS A 84 1.71 3.74 -15.84
CA LYS A 84 1.28 2.51 -15.14
C LYS A 84 2.50 1.88 -14.47
N LEU A 85 2.25 1.16 -13.38
CA LEU A 85 3.30 0.47 -12.63
C LEU A 85 4.20 -0.40 -13.53
N GLY A 86 3.60 -1.22 -14.41
CA GLY A 86 4.35 -2.06 -15.35
C GLY A 86 5.21 -1.26 -16.34
N ASP A 87 4.73 -0.09 -16.76
CA ASP A 87 5.48 0.80 -17.65
C ASP A 87 6.67 1.44 -16.92
N ILE A 88 6.52 1.80 -15.62
CA ILE A 88 7.64 2.27 -14.78
C ILE A 88 8.70 1.18 -14.65
N VAL A 89 8.29 -0.04 -14.30
CA VAL A 89 9.19 -1.19 -14.17
C VAL A 89 9.98 -1.39 -15.45
N LYS A 90 9.31 -1.35 -16.62
CA LYS A 90 9.94 -1.52 -17.93
C LYS A 90 10.86 -0.35 -18.30
N ALA A 91 10.39 0.89 -18.15
CA ALA A 91 11.13 2.08 -18.57
C ALA A 91 12.40 2.28 -17.75
N TYR A 92 12.32 2.08 -16.43
CA TYR A 92 13.45 2.26 -15.52
C TYR A 92 14.24 0.97 -15.28
N LYS A 93 13.80 -0.17 -15.84
CA LYS A 93 14.44 -1.49 -15.64
C LYS A 93 14.65 -1.81 -14.16
N THR A 94 13.63 -1.52 -13.36
CA THR A 94 13.64 -1.79 -11.91
C THR A 94 12.97 -3.14 -11.62
N ALA A 95 13.11 -3.64 -10.40
CA ALA A 95 12.48 -4.90 -10.00
C ALA A 95 10.96 -4.73 -9.86
N GLU A 96 10.22 -5.80 -10.13
CA GLU A 96 8.79 -5.83 -9.85
C GLU A 96 8.54 -5.78 -8.33
N MET A 97 7.48 -5.06 -7.93
CA MET A 97 7.07 -5.00 -6.53
C MET A 97 6.87 -6.39 -5.93
N GLY A 98 6.25 -7.31 -6.67
CA GLY A 98 6.00 -8.68 -6.20
C GLY A 98 7.27 -9.47 -5.89
N VAL A 99 8.38 -9.22 -6.61
CA VAL A 99 9.67 -9.85 -6.32
C VAL A 99 10.20 -9.34 -4.97
N ILE A 100 10.19 -8.03 -4.77
CA ILE A 100 10.59 -7.39 -3.51
C ILE A 100 9.69 -7.86 -2.36
N SER A 101 8.38 -8.02 -2.60
CA SER A 101 7.41 -8.49 -1.60
C SER A 101 7.72 -9.89 -1.11
N ARG A 102 8.05 -10.80 -2.04
CA ARG A 102 8.31 -12.20 -1.72
C ARG A 102 9.59 -12.36 -0.93
N HIS A 103 10.67 -11.70 -1.36
CA HIS A 103 11.97 -11.80 -0.68
C HIS A 103 11.89 -11.40 0.79
N GLN A 104 11.10 -10.36 1.12
CA GLN A 104 11.02 -9.89 2.50
C GLN A 104 10.13 -10.72 3.44
N LEU A 105 9.30 -11.61 2.90
CA LEU A 105 8.25 -12.30 3.65
C LEU A 105 8.80 -13.08 4.87
N GLY A 106 9.92 -13.77 4.70
CA GLY A 106 10.57 -14.52 5.79
C GLY A 106 11.04 -13.61 6.90
N PHE A 107 11.92 -12.64 6.58
CA PHE A 107 12.52 -11.80 7.61
C PHE A 107 11.53 -10.85 8.29
N VAL A 108 10.44 -10.42 7.62
CA VAL A 108 9.43 -9.58 8.28
C VAL A 108 8.58 -10.37 9.27
N LEU A 109 8.29 -11.63 8.97
CA LEU A 109 7.61 -12.55 9.88
C LEU A 109 8.47 -12.83 11.10
N GLU A 110 9.72 -13.25 10.90
CA GLU A 110 10.68 -13.52 11.99
C GLU A 110 10.85 -12.30 12.90
N ARG A 111 11.03 -11.11 12.31
CA ARG A 111 11.18 -9.86 13.06
C ARG A 111 9.94 -9.55 13.92
N TYR A 112 8.75 -9.91 13.45
CA TYR A 112 7.52 -9.73 14.23
C TYR A 112 7.41 -10.76 15.37
N LEU A 113 7.81 -12.00 15.12
CA LEU A 113 7.70 -13.09 16.09
C LEU A 113 8.66 -12.93 17.29
N VAL A 114 9.74 -12.14 17.15
CA VAL A 114 10.65 -11.78 18.25
C VAL A 114 9.95 -11.02 19.40
N PHE A 115 8.78 -10.43 19.16
CA PHE A 115 8.01 -9.73 20.21
C PHE A 115 7.24 -10.67 21.15
N PHE A 116 7.31 -11.99 20.94
CA PHE A 116 6.63 -12.99 21.76
C PHE A 116 7.66 -13.81 22.54
N ASP A 117 7.39 -14.08 23.82
CA ASP A 117 8.34 -14.77 24.71
C ASP A 117 8.56 -16.24 24.33
N ASP A 118 7.52 -16.93 23.85
CA ASP A 118 7.58 -18.32 23.41
C ASP A 118 6.71 -18.57 22.17
N PRO A 119 7.14 -18.11 20.98
CA PRO A 119 6.35 -18.27 19.77
C PRO A 119 6.43 -19.72 19.28
N GLN A 120 5.26 -20.34 19.08
CA GLN A 120 5.13 -21.70 18.54
C GLN A 120 5.54 -21.80 17.06
N LEU A 121 5.54 -20.67 16.35
CA LEU A 121 6.03 -20.53 14.97
C LEU A 121 7.19 -19.54 15.00
N ARG A 122 8.30 -19.83 14.32
CA ARG A 122 9.47 -18.95 14.31
C ARG A 122 9.84 -18.50 12.91
N THR A 123 9.59 -19.34 11.90
CA THR A 123 9.98 -19.06 10.51
C THR A 123 8.81 -19.11 9.53
N LEU A 124 9.06 -18.72 8.28
CA LEU A 124 8.09 -18.86 7.20
C LEU A 124 7.80 -20.34 6.88
N GLU A 125 8.81 -21.20 7.00
CA GLU A 125 8.68 -22.65 6.85
C GLU A 125 7.73 -23.22 7.90
N ASP A 126 7.88 -22.81 9.17
CA ASP A 126 6.99 -23.25 10.25
C ASP A 126 5.53 -22.90 9.94
N LEU A 127 5.28 -21.68 9.44
CA LEU A 127 3.93 -21.22 9.06
C LEU A 127 3.35 -22.04 7.90
N VAL A 128 4.14 -22.31 6.85
CA VAL A 128 3.70 -23.11 5.71
C VAL A 128 3.34 -24.53 6.13
N GLU A 129 4.17 -25.14 6.99
CA GLU A 129 3.92 -26.50 7.50
C GLU A 129 2.75 -26.54 8.49
N PHE A 130 2.56 -25.48 9.29
CA PHE A 130 1.37 -25.33 10.12
C PHE A 130 0.10 -25.34 9.28
N ASN A 131 0.03 -24.54 8.22
CA ASN A 131 -1.12 -24.49 7.33
C ASN A 131 -1.42 -25.84 6.66
N LYS A 132 -0.37 -26.57 6.24
CA LYS A 132 -0.52 -27.93 5.66
C LYS A 132 -1.05 -28.96 6.67
N LYS A 133 -0.76 -28.81 7.95
CA LYS A 133 -1.29 -29.71 9.00
C LYS A 133 -2.73 -29.37 9.40
N HIS A 134 -3.20 -28.17 9.06
CA HIS A 134 -4.52 -27.65 9.41
C HIS A 134 -5.31 -27.25 8.16
N THR A 135 -5.27 -28.07 7.10
CA THR A 135 -5.86 -27.73 5.79
C THR A 135 -7.34 -27.39 5.86
N GLU A 136 -8.11 -28.07 6.73
CA GLU A 136 -9.55 -27.82 6.88
C GLU A 136 -9.89 -26.40 7.35
N VAL A 137 -8.93 -25.73 8.01
CA VAL A 137 -9.12 -24.38 8.57
C VAL A 137 -8.31 -23.34 7.79
N GLU A 138 -7.03 -23.62 7.53
CA GLU A 138 -6.10 -22.66 6.94
C GLU A 138 -6.09 -22.70 5.40
N LEU A 139 -6.55 -23.79 4.78
CA LEU A 139 -6.59 -23.99 3.33
C LEU A 139 -7.93 -24.61 2.88
N PRO A 140 -9.07 -23.95 3.19
CA PRO A 140 -10.39 -24.50 2.92
C PRO A 140 -10.60 -24.71 1.40
N PRO A 141 -11.51 -25.61 0.97
CA PRO A 141 -11.66 -25.97 -0.44
C PRO A 141 -11.97 -24.80 -1.41
N ASP A 142 -12.59 -23.73 -0.92
CA ASP A 142 -12.86 -22.50 -1.69
C ASP A 142 -11.65 -21.57 -1.79
N GLN A 143 -10.68 -21.68 -0.87
CA GLN A 143 -9.42 -20.94 -0.86
C GLN A 143 -8.22 -21.85 -0.50
N PRO A 144 -7.92 -22.87 -1.33
CA PRO A 144 -7.00 -23.95 -0.95
C PRO A 144 -5.50 -23.57 -1.07
N SER A 145 -5.20 -22.29 -1.31
CA SER A 145 -3.88 -21.86 -1.77
C SER A 145 -3.16 -20.98 -0.76
N GLN A 146 -1.91 -21.37 -0.46
CA GLN A 146 -0.91 -20.54 0.20
C GLN A 146 0.30 -20.27 -0.70
N ALA A 147 0.10 -20.23 -2.02
CA ALA A 147 1.18 -20.12 -3.00
C ALA A 147 2.12 -18.91 -2.76
N VAL A 148 1.61 -17.81 -2.20
CA VAL A 148 2.43 -16.64 -1.85
C VAL A 148 3.49 -16.98 -0.80
N LEU A 149 3.12 -17.73 0.24
CA LEU A 149 4.04 -18.16 1.30
C LEU A 149 5.06 -19.14 0.74
N GLU A 150 4.60 -20.13 -0.03
CA GLU A 150 5.46 -21.13 -0.65
C GLU A 150 6.44 -20.54 -1.67
N ASN A 151 6.03 -19.49 -2.39
CA ASN A 151 6.91 -18.78 -3.31
C ASN A 151 7.94 -17.91 -2.58
N GLY A 152 7.63 -17.44 -1.36
CA GLY A 152 8.61 -16.79 -0.50
C GLY A 152 9.75 -17.73 -0.10
N LEU A 153 9.45 -19.01 0.17
CA LEU A 153 10.46 -20.04 0.47
C LEU A 153 11.35 -20.39 -0.73
N LYS A 154 10.86 -20.16 -1.95
CA LYS A 154 11.58 -20.43 -3.21
C LYS A 154 12.35 -19.21 -3.71
N ASP A 155 12.34 -18.12 -2.97
CA ASP A 155 13.05 -16.90 -3.35
C ASP A 155 14.56 -17.15 -3.38
N SER A 156 15.20 -16.68 -4.46
CA SER A 156 16.64 -16.81 -4.67
C SER A 156 17.36 -15.47 -4.65
N MET A 157 16.65 -14.37 -4.37
CA MET A 157 17.23 -13.05 -4.32
C MET A 157 18.11 -12.95 -3.08
N THR A 158 19.27 -12.32 -3.22
CA THR A 158 20.14 -12.02 -2.08
C THR A 158 19.66 -10.76 -1.36
N ASN A 159 20.01 -10.62 -0.08
CA ASN A 159 19.71 -9.39 0.68
C ASN A 159 20.29 -8.13 0.04
N GLU A 160 21.44 -8.23 -0.64
CA GLU A 160 22.05 -7.09 -1.34
C GLU A 160 21.27 -6.71 -2.58
N GLU A 161 20.88 -7.69 -3.41
CA GLU A 161 20.00 -7.47 -4.55
C GLU A 161 18.67 -6.85 -4.11
N TYR A 162 18.06 -7.36 -3.04
CA TYR A 162 16.85 -6.77 -2.46
C TYR A 162 17.02 -5.29 -2.12
N ARG A 163 18.10 -4.92 -1.41
CA ARG A 163 18.35 -3.53 -1.01
C ARG A 163 18.55 -2.62 -2.21
N ILE A 164 19.33 -3.07 -3.20
CA ILE A 164 19.57 -2.33 -4.44
C ILE A 164 18.27 -2.16 -5.23
N SER A 165 17.52 -3.25 -5.43
CA SER A 165 16.26 -3.26 -6.14
C SER A 165 15.20 -2.39 -5.48
N LEU A 166 15.05 -2.46 -4.15
CA LEU A 166 14.13 -1.62 -3.41
C LEU A 166 14.47 -0.14 -3.52
N LYS A 167 15.75 0.21 -3.37
CA LYS A 167 16.22 1.59 -3.53
C LYS A 167 15.92 2.10 -4.94
N HIS A 168 16.25 1.30 -5.96
CA HIS A 168 16.04 1.68 -7.34
C HIS A 168 14.55 1.85 -7.66
N LEU A 169 13.69 0.91 -7.23
CA LEU A 169 12.24 1.02 -7.40
C LEU A 169 11.69 2.30 -6.78
N ARG A 170 12.07 2.64 -5.54
CA ARG A 170 11.62 3.87 -4.88
C ARG A 170 12.03 5.12 -5.67
N GLN A 171 13.25 5.14 -6.20
CA GLN A 171 13.74 6.24 -7.02
C GLN A 171 12.97 6.35 -8.34
N SER A 172 12.67 5.21 -8.99
CA SER A 172 11.85 5.18 -10.21
C SER A 172 10.42 5.67 -9.96
N MET A 173 9.80 5.24 -8.85
CA MET A 173 8.46 5.70 -8.45
C MET A 173 8.41 7.17 -8.11
N HIS A 174 9.51 7.74 -7.61
CA HIS A 174 9.59 9.18 -7.35
C HIS A 174 9.84 9.97 -8.63
N ALA A 175 10.66 9.44 -9.55
CA ALA A 175 10.97 10.11 -10.82
C ALA A 175 9.77 10.13 -11.78
N ALA A 176 8.95 9.07 -11.79
CA ALA A 176 7.84 8.95 -12.74
C ALA A 176 6.76 10.05 -12.60
N PRO A 177 6.31 10.43 -11.40
CA PRO A 177 5.40 11.58 -11.20
C PRO A 177 6.09 12.93 -11.37
N VAL A 178 7.33 13.07 -10.90
CA VAL A 178 8.08 14.36 -10.94
C VAL A 178 8.39 14.79 -12.37
N LEU A 179 8.60 13.85 -13.29
CA LEU A 179 8.74 14.15 -14.72
C LEU A 179 7.41 14.50 -15.40
N ALA A 180 6.27 14.18 -14.77
CA ALA A 180 4.95 14.32 -15.38
C ALA A 180 4.18 15.55 -14.89
N LEU A 181 4.36 16.01 -13.64
CA LEU A 181 3.39 16.88 -12.99
C LEU A 181 4.04 17.91 -12.05
N GLY A 182 4.00 19.19 -12.44
CA GLY A 182 4.26 20.33 -11.57
C GLY A 182 3.01 20.69 -10.73
N TYR A 183 2.41 19.69 -10.09
CA TYR A 183 1.15 19.83 -9.34
C TYR A 183 1.37 19.57 -7.84
N ASP A 184 0.64 20.29 -7.00
CA ASP A 184 0.76 20.20 -5.54
C ASP A 184 0.10 18.95 -4.95
N ALA A 185 -0.91 18.41 -5.64
CA ALA A 185 -1.63 17.21 -5.23
C ALA A 185 -2.22 16.49 -6.44
N MET A 186 -2.55 15.21 -6.25
CA MET A 186 -3.16 14.38 -7.27
C MET A 186 -4.31 13.57 -6.67
N MET A 187 -5.44 13.55 -7.38
CA MET A 187 -6.56 12.67 -7.07
C MET A 187 -6.65 11.59 -8.16
N CYS A 188 -6.66 10.32 -7.75
CA CYS A 188 -6.75 9.18 -8.68
C CYS A 188 -8.18 8.60 -8.65
N TRP A 189 -8.74 8.36 -9.84
CA TRP A 189 -10.14 7.98 -10.06
C TRP A 189 -10.32 6.51 -10.52
N LYS A 190 -9.23 5.74 -10.67
CA LYS A 190 -9.34 4.31 -11.01
C LYS A 190 -9.24 3.45 -9.76
N CYS A 191 -10.39 2.99 -9.24
CA CYS A 191 -10.45 1.73 -8.51
C CYS A 191 -10.07 0.62 -9.48
N VAL A 192 -8.79 0.24 -9.46
CA VAL A 192 -8.31 -0.98 -10.10
C VAL A 192 -8.81 -2.14 -9.23
N LEU A 193 -9.87 -2.80 -9.68
CA LEU A 193 -10.09 -4.22 -9.39
C LEU A 193 -9.40 -5.02 -10.47
#